data_AF-A0A3D0SYM5-F1
#
_entry.id   AF-A0A3D0SYM5-F1
#
_cell.length_a   1.000
_cell.length_b   1.000
_cell.length_c   1.000
_cell.angle_alpha   90.00
_cell.angle_beta   90.00
_cell.angle_gamma   90.00
#
_symmetry.space_group_name_H-M   'P 1'
#
loop_
_entity.id
_entity.type
_entity.pdbx_description
1 polymer ?
#
loop_
_entity_poly.entity_id
_entity_poly.type
_entity_poly.pdbx_seq_one_letter_code
_entity_poly.pdbx_strand_id
1 'polypeptide(L)'
;MIAVIINWSLNNRVLVLLAALMLTAAGIWSVKQTSVDAIPDLSDVQVIIQTNYPGQAPSVVEQQVTYPLTSAMLSVPGAHTVRGFSFFGDSYVYILFDDDTDMYWARSRVLEYLSQVAPTLPASAKPRLGPDATGVGWVYMYALSDPSGQHDIDELTSLQDWYLKFALQSVPGVSEVATVGGMKKQYQIVADPYKLDAYNLTMAQLEQAVSQNNQEVGASVIEMAEAEYMVTVNGYIETLDDIRQITLALSTSGTPVTLADVADVKEGPAPRRGIAELNGEGETVGGIIVMRYNENAQQTIDGVKAKLQDLQAGLPEGVEITTVYDRSNLIASAIDNLWDKLLEELLIVALICGLFLLHLRSALVALVTLPLGILGAFLLMHWQGINANIMSLGGIAIAIGAMTDGAIVMIENFHKHLEKAPPDANRWELVSKAATEVGPALFFSLLIITVSFLPVFIL
;
A
#
# COMPACT_ATOMS: atom_id res chain seq x y z
N MET A 1 -42.76 22.23 -14.28
CA MET A 1 -41.46 21.71 -14.75
C MET A 1 -41.38 20.18 -14.61
N ILE A 2 -41.47 19.62 -13.40
CA ILE A 2 -41.36 18.16 -13.16
C ILE A 2 -42.40 17.36 -13.95
N ALA A 3 -43.67 17.78 -13.95
CA ALA A 3 -44.71 17.13 -14.75
C ALA A 3 -44.43 17.13 -16.27
N VAL A 4 -43.73 18.15 -16.79
CA VAL A 4 -43.33 18.22 -18.20
C VAL A 4 -42.24 17.20 -18.50
N ILE A 5 -41.28 17.03 -17.60
CA ILE A 5 -40.23 16.01 -17.70
C ILE A 5 -40.85 14.61 -17.69
N ILE A 6 -41.76 14.34 -16.76
CA ILE A 6 -42.47 13.05 -16.67
C ILE A 6 -43.21 12.75 -17.98
N ASN A 7 -43.99 13.70 -18.50
CA ASN A 7 -44.72 13.52 -19.74
C ASN A 7 -43.80 13.36 -20.96
N TRP A 8 -42.67 14.08 -20.98
CA TRP A 8 -41.65 13.91 -22.01
C TRP A 8 -41.01 12.52 -21.96
N SER A 9 -40.68 12.02 -20.76
CA SER A 9 -40.13 10.67 -20.55
C SER A 9 -41.12 9.58 -20.98
N LEU A 10 -42.42 9.76 -20.71
CA LEU A 10 -43.46 8.81 -21.14
C LEU A 10 -43.62 8.78 -22.67
N ASN A 11 -43.56 9.94 -23.33
CA ASN A 11 -43.63 10.03 -24.78
C ASN A 11 -42.37 9.46 -25.47
N ASN A 12 -41.20 9.59 -24.84
CA ASN A 12 -39.91 9.13 -25.35
C ASN A 12 -39.42 7.82 -24.70
N ARG A 13 -40.34 6.90 -24.39
CA ARG A 13 -40.05 5.65 -23.66
C ARG A 13 -38.89 4.81 -24.21
N VAL A 14 -38.73 4.74 -25.53
CA VAL A 14 -37.65 3.97 -26.17
C VAL A 14 -36.29 4.59 -25.83
N LEU A 15 -36.22 5.92 -25.84
CA LEU A 15 -35.03 6.69 -25.48
C LEU A 15 -34.68 6.51 -23.99
N VAL A 16 -35.69 6.51 -23.11
CA VAL A 16 -35.49 6.27 -21.66
C VAL A 16 -35.00 4.84 -21.39
N LEU A 17 -35.56 3.83 -22.07
CA LEU A 17 -35.09 2.45 -21.95
C LEU A 17 -33.66 2.28 -22.47
N LEU A 18 -33.31 2.93 -23.59
CA LEU A 18 -31.93 2.94 -24.09
C LEU A 18 -30.98 3.63 -23.10
N ALA A 19 -31.39 4.75 -22.50
CA ALA A 19 -30.60 5.44 -21.48
C ALA A 19 -30.39 4.56 -20.23
N ALA A 20 -31.43 3.86 -19.77
CA ALA A 20 -31.35 2.91 -18.67
C ALA A 20 -30.40 1.73 -18.99
N LEU A 21 -30.43 1.22 -20.23
CA LEU A 21 -29.53 0.16 -20.67
C LEU A 21 -28.09 0.65 -20.76
N MET A 22 -27.85 1.86 -21.29
CA MET A 22 -26.53 2.49 -21.29
C MET A 22 -26.00 2.72 -19.87
N LEU A 23 -26.84 3.20 -18.95
CA LEU A 23 -26.48 3.34 -17.54
C LEU A 23 -26.12 2.00 -16.91
N THR A 24 -26.87 0.95 -17.21
CA THR A 24 -26.60 -0.40 -16.71
C THR A 24 -25.25 -0.91 -17.23
N ALA A 25 -24.98 -0.76 -18.53
CA ALA A 25 -23.71 -1.17 -19.13
C ALA A 25 -22.53 -0.36 -18.57
N ALA A 26 -22.66 0.96 -18.47
CA ALA A 26 -21.65 1.85 -17.91
C ALA A 26 -21.39 1.58 -16.42
N GLY A 27 -22.45 1.32 -15.65
CA GLY A 27 -22.33 0.96 -14.24
C GLY A 27 -21.68 -0.41 -14.04
N ILE A 28 -22.02 -1.43 -14.83
CA ILE A 28 -21.35 -2.75 -14.75
C ILE A 28 -19.86 -2.62 -15.07
N TRP A 29 -19.51 -1.82 -16.07
CA TRP A 29 -18.13 -1.52 -16.39
C TRP A 29 -17.43 -0.79 -15.23
N SER A 30 -18.09 0.21 -14.65
CA SER A 30 -17.58 0.99 -13.53
C SER A 30 -17.38 0.15 -12.26
N VAL A 31 -18.29 -0.75 -11.91
CA VAL A 31 -18.13 -1.69 -10.77
C VAL A 31 -16.86 -2.53 -10.93
N LYS A 32 -16.53 -2.96 -12.15
CA LYS A 32 -15.32 -3.74 -12.41
C LYS A 32 -14.03 -2.92 -12.35
N GLN A 33 -14.10 -1.63 -12.65
CA GLN A 33 -12.93 -0.75 -12.72
C GLN A 33 -12.67 0.01 -11.41
N THR A 34 -13.65 0.06 -10.50
CA THR A 34 -13.54 0.76 -9.23
C THR A 34 -12.61 0.01 -8.28
N SER A 35 -11.62 0.70 -7.72
CA SER A 35 -10.71 0.12 -6.74
C SER A 35 -11.45 -0.28 -5.47
N VAL A 36 -11.10 -1.44 -4.92
CA VAL A 36 -11.74 -1.97 -3.70
C VAL A 36 -10.73 -2.00 -2.56
N ASP A 37 -11.15 -1.51 -1.40
CA ASP A 37 -10.41 -1.63 -0.15
C ASP A 37 -11.39 -1.88 1.01
N ALA A 38 -10.91 -2.31 2.17
CA ALA A 38 -11.74 -2.50 3.35
C ALA A 38 -12.07 -1.15 4.01
N ILE A 39 -11.09 -0.26 4.08
CA ILE A 39 -11.17 1.02 4.78
C ILE A 39 -10.78 2.17 3.83
N PRO A 40 -11.36 3.38 4.00
CA PRO A 40 -10.82 4.56 3.35
C PRO A 40 -9.41 4.86 3.88
N ASP A 41 -8.55 5.40 3.01
CA ASP A 41 -7.30 5.99 3.49
C ASP A 41 -7.63 7.32 4.17
N LEU A 42 -7.46 7.36 5.49
CA LEU A 42 -7.68 8.53 6.34
C LEU A 42 -6.36 9.17 6.78
N SER A 43 -5.25 8.79 6.15
CA SER A 43 -3.94 9.31 6.54
C SER A 43 -3.62 10.62 5.82
N ASP A 44 -3.04 11.54 6.58
CA ASP A 44 -2.47 12.78 6.05
C ASP A 44 -1.44 12.46 4.97
N VAL A 45 -1.32 13.34 3.98
CA VAL A 45 -0.25 13.27 2.99
C VAL A 45 1.09 13.46 3.71
N GLN A 46 1.89 12.40 3.73
CA GLN A 46 3.13 12.38 4.50
C GLN A 46 4.35 12.03 3.65
N VAL A 47 5.44 12.74 3.86
CA VAL A 47 6.75 12.41 3.28
C VAL A 47 7.71 12.10 4.40
N ILE A 48 8.37 10.95 4.32
CA ILE A 48 9.32 10.49 5.33
C ILE A 48 10.73 10.71 4.80
N ILE A 49 11.60 11.27 5.63
CA ILE A 49 13.05 11.23 5.42
C ILE A 49 13.65 10.38 6.53
N GLN A 50 14.32 9.30 6.13
CA GLN A 50 15.12 8.49 7.05
C GLN A 50 16.59 8.80 6.83
N THR A 51 17.33 9.03 7.90
CA THR A 51 18.77 9.27 7.83
C THR A 51 19.47 8.32 8.78
N ASN A 52 20.26 7.40 8.23
CA ASN A 52 21.11 6.51 9.01
C ASN A 52 22.37 7.27 9.42
N TYR A 53 22.68 7.27 10.72
CA TYR A 53 23.91 7.85 11.27
C TYR A 53 24.55 6.91 12.31
N PRO A 54 25.13 5.77 11.87
CA PRO A 54 25.45 4.64 12.73
C PRO A 54 26.39 4.98 13.91
N GLY A 55 26.12 4.37 15.06
CA GLY A 55 26.98 4.46 16.25
C GLY A 55 26.81 5.73 17.09
N GLN A 56 25.89 6.62 16.72
CA GLN A 56 25.72 7.92 17.37
C GLN A 56 24.62 7.92 18.42
N ALA A 57 24.85 8.64 19.52
CA ALA A 57 23.86 8.84 20.58
C ALA A 57 22.66 9.67 20.07
N PRO A 58 21.45 9.45 20.61
CA PRO A 58 20.25 10.20 20.20
C PRO A 58 20.42 11.73 20.26
N SER A 59 21.13 12.26 21.26
CA SER A 59 21.39 13.70 21.39
C SER A 59 22.28 14.26 20.27
N VAL A 60 23.25 13.47 19.79
CA VAL A 60 24.12 13.85 18.67
C VAL A 60 23.33 13.77 17.36
N VAL A 61 22.52 12.72 17.19
CA VAL A 61 21.63 12.58 16.04
C VAL A 61 20.65 13.75 15.96
N GLU A 62 20.05 14.15 17.09
CA GLU A 62 19.16 15.32 17.15
C GLU A 62 19.89 16.58 16.69
N GLN A 63 21.04 16.92 17.27
CA GLN A 63 21.74 18.18 17.00
C GLN A 63 22.36 18.25 15.60
N GLN A 64 22.89 17.13 15.09
CA GLN A 64 23.67 17.11 13.85
C GLN A 64 22.86 16.68 12.62
N VAL A 65 21.71 16.02 12.82
CA VAL A 65 20.92 15.45 11.71
C VAL A 65 19.46 15.86 11.80
N THR A 66 18.76 15.49 12.86
CA THR A 66 17.30 15.68 12.94
C THR A 66 16.92 17.15 12.97
N TYR A 67 17.58 17.97 13.79
CA TYR A 67 17.29 19.40 13.92
C TYR A 67 17.58 20.21 12.65
N PRO A 68 18.74 20.06 11.97
CA PRO A 68 18.96 20.69 10.66
C PRO A 68 17.93 20.27 9.61
N LEU A 69 17.52 19.00 9.60
CA LEU A 69 16.49 18.51 8.67
C LEU A 69 15.12 19.09 9.00
N THR A 70 14.65 18.99 10.24
CA THR A 70 13.31 19.47 10.62
C THR A 70 13.18 20.98 10.42
N SER A 71 14.18 21.76 10.83
CA SER A 71 14.17 23.22 10.66
C SER A 71 14.14 23.65 9.19
N ALA A 72 14.82 22.94 8.30
CA ALA A 72 14.74 23.20 6.86
C ALA A 72 13.42 22.71 6.26
N MET A 73 12.84 21.61 6.76
CA MET A 73 11.57 21.09 6.25
C MET A 73 10.36 21.95 6.68
N LEU A 74 10.46 22.72 7.76
CA LEU A 74 9.42 23.66 8.19
C LEU A 74 9.13 24.77 7.17
N SER A 75 10.09 25.08 6.29
CA SER A 75 9.90 26.10 5.25
C SER A 75 9.42 25.52 3.92
N VAL A 76 9.21 24.20 3.84
CA VAL A 76 8.65 23.55 2.65
C VAL A 76 7.21 24.04 2.45
N PRO A 77 6.85 24.56 1.27
CA PRO A 77 5.49 25.00 1.00
C PRO A 77 4.47 23.88 1.20
N GLY A 78 3.39 24.16 1.92
CA GLY A 78 2.33 23.18 2.22
C GLY A 78 2.62 22.25 3.40
N ALA A 79 3.80 22.34 4.04
CA ALA A 79 4.07 21.58 5.25
C ALA A 79 3.25 22.14 6.42
N HIS A 80 2.31 21.33 6.93
CA HIS A 80 1.48 21.67 8.08
C HIS A 80 2.22 21.36 9.40
N THR A 81 2.87 20.20 9.48
CA THR A 81 3.59 19.76 10.68
C THR A 81 4.81 18.93 10.33
N VAL A 82 5.93 19.19 11.00
CA VAL A 82 7.15 18.39 10.87
C VAL A 82 7.46 17.71 12.19
N ARG A 83 7.55 16.39 12.20
CA ARG A 83 7.88 15.58 13.39
C ARG A 83 9.27 14.96 13.21
N GLY A 84 10.16 15.18 14.17
CA GLY A 84 11.49 14.57 14.21
C GLY A 84 11.59 13.51 15.30
N PHE A 85 12.21 12.38 14.98
CA PHE A 85 12.54 11.32 15.93
C PHE A 85 14.01 10.96 15.82
N SER A 86 14.75 11.14 16.90
CA SER A 86 16.18 10.80 16.98
C SER A 86 16.35 9.55 17.84
N PHE A 87 16.77 8.47 17.21
CA PHE A 87 17.12 7.22 17.87
C PHE A 87 18.64 7.05 17.91
N PHE A 88 19.11 6.01 18.60
CA PHE A 88 20.52 5.65 18.58
C PHE A 88 20.90 5.20 17.16
N GLY A 89 21.62 6.03 16.42
CA GLY A 89 22.13 5.73 15.09
C GLY A 89 21.17 5.97 13.91
N ASP A 90 19.96 6.47 14.15
CA ASP A 90 18.95 6.71 13.11
C ASP A 90 18.11 7.96 13.41
N SER A 91 17.75 8.71 12.38
CA SER A 91 16.83 9.84 12.43
C SER A 91 15.65 9.61 11.49
N TYR A 92 14.43 9.85 11.96
CA TYR A 92 13.22 9.87 11.13
C TYR A 92 12.59 11.25 11.18
N VAL A 93 12.32 11.84 10.03
CA VAL A 93 11.62 13.10 9.88
C VAL A 93 10.36 12.86 9.07
N TYR A 94 9.21 13.17 9.65
CA TYR A 94 7.89 13.05 9.03
C TYR A 94 7.40 14.47 8.71
N ILE A 95 7.18 14.74 7.43
CA ILE A 95 6.62 15.99 6.94
C ILE A 95 5.17 15.72 6.56
N LEU A 96 4.24 16.28 7.31
CA LEU A 96 2.81 16.16 7.11
C LEU A 96 2.33 17.40 6.35
N PHE A 97 1.59 17.18 5.28
CA PHE A 97 0.98 18.20 4.43
C PHE A 97 -0.52 18.27 4.67
N ASP A 98 -1.14 19.33 4.19
CA ASP A 98 -2.60 19.45 4.15
C ASP A 98 -3.21 18.41 3.19
N ASP A 99 -4.44 17.96 3.48
CA ASP A 99 -5.13 16.86 2.77
C ASP A 99 -5.31 17.08 1.26
N ASP A 100 -5.32 18.34 0.82
CA ASP A 100 -5.47 18.73 -0.59
C ASP A 100 -4.16 18.68 -1.39
N THR A 101 -3.04 18.36 -0.72
CA THR A 101 -1.72 18.35 -1.34
C THR A 101 -1.49 17.06 -2.15
N ASP A 102 -1.07 17.19 -3.41
CA ASP A 102 -0.64 16.02 -4.18
C ASP A 102 0.62 15.38 -3.59
N MET A 103 0.56 14.06 -3.34
CA MET A 103 1.65 13.30 -2.73
C MET A 103 2.96 13.38 -3.52
N TYR A 104 2.92 13.30 -4.85
CA TYR A 104 4.13 13.36 -5.68
C TYR A 104 4.71 14.77 -5.77
N TRP A 105 3.86 15.79 -5.75
CA TRP A 105 4.28 17.18 -5.59
C TRP A 105 5.00 17.38 -4.25
N ALA A 106 4.40 16.93 -3.14
CA ALA A 106 4.99 17.00 -1.81
C ALA A 106 6.37 16.31 -1.76
N ARG A 107 6.46 15.08 -2.30
CA ARG A 107 7.73 14.34 -2.41
C ARG A 107 8.79 15.10 -3.22
N SER A 108 8.38 15.71 -4.34
CA SER A 108 9.28 16.50 -5.19
C SER A 108 9.77 17.77 -4.51
N ARG A 109 8.90 18.46 -3.76
CA ARG A 109 9.26 19.63 -2.95
C ARG A 109 10.23 19.26 -1.83
N VAL A 110 9.94 18.19 -1.09
CA VAL A 110 10.83 17.69 -0.01
C VAL A 110 12.19 17.30 -0.57
N LEU A 111 12.25 16.65 -1.74
CA LEU A 111 13.50 16.27 -2.37
C LEU A 111 14.36 17.51 -2.74
N GLU A 112 13.75 18.58 -3.22
CA GLU A 112 14.46 19.84 -3.52
C GLU A 112 15.12 20.41 -2.27
N TYR A 113 14.37 20.53 -1.18
CA TYR A 113 14.91 21.04 0.09
C TYR A 113 15.95 20.08 0.70
N LEU A 114 15.72 18.78 0.60
CA LEU A 114 16.67 17.77 1.07
C LEU A 114 18.00 17.89 0.32
N SER A 115 17.98 18.14 -0.99
CA SER A 115 19.19 18.29 -1.79
C SER A 115 20.03 19.51 -1.39
N GLN A 116 19.40 20.56 -0.85
CA GLN A 116 20.08 21.77 -0.36
C GLN A 116 20.69 21.57 1.03
N VAL A 117 20.04 20.76 1.88
CA VAL A 117 20.45 20.54 3.28
C VAL A 117 21.43 19.38 3.41
N ALA A 118 21.31 18.35 2.57
CA ALA A 118 22.15 17.16 2.62
C ALA A 118 23.67 17.46 2.68
N PRO A 119 24.23 18.47 1.98
CA PRO A 119 25.65 18.82 2.09
C PRO A 119 26.08 19.38 3.46
N THR A 120 25.14 19.86 4.26
CA THR A 120 25.41 20.39 5.62
C THR A 120 25.43 19.29 6.69
N LEU A 121 24.95 18.09 6.35
CA LEU A 121 24.95 16.94 7.26
C LEU A 121 26.35 16.32 7.35
N PRO A 122 26.66 15.60 8.44
CA PRO A 122 27.89 14.81 8.54
C PRO A 122 28.05 13.84 7.37
N ALA A 123 29.27 13.64 6.88
CA ALA A 123 29.54 12.79 5.70
C ALA A 123 29.08 11.31 5.85
N SER A 124 28.98 10.81 7.09
CA SER A 124 28.47 9.47 7.40
C SER A 124 26.95 9.40 7.56
N ALA A 125 26.26 10.55 7.64
CA ALA A 125 24.81 10.61 7.67
C ALA A 125 24.26 10.58 6.24
N LYS A 126 23.53 9.51 5.90
CA LYS A 126 22.99 9.31 4.54
C LYS A 126 21.47 9.46 4.57
N PRO A 127 20.91 10.64 4.23
CA PRO A 127 19.47 10.81 4.16
C PRO A 127 18.91 10.10 2.93
N ARG A 128 17.74 9.48 3.10
CA ARG A 128 16.96 8.85 2.04
C ARG A 128 15.49 9.18 2.19
N LEU A 129 14.80 9.32 1.05
CA LEU A 129 13.35 9.46 1.02
C LEU A 129 12.71 8.11 1.35
N GLY A 130 11.65 8.12 2.16
CA GLY A 130 10.88 6.94 2.49
C GLY A 130 10.06 6.41 1.30
N PRO A 131 9.38 5.26 1.50
CA PRO A 131 8.53 4.68 0.47
C PRO A 131 7.42 5.62 0.04
N ASP A 132 6.84 5.34 -1.11
CA ASP A 132 5.70 6.08 -1.65
C ASP A 132 4.39 5.46 -1.21
N ALA A 133 4.20 5.44 0.11
CA ALA A 133 3.12 4.76 0.79
C ALA A 133 2.69 5.50 2.05
N THR A 134 1.47 5.23 2.49
CA THR A 134 0.89 5.79 3.70
C THR A 134 1.00 4.82 4.88
N GLY A 135 0.60 5.27 6.09
CA GLY A 135 0.56 4.42 7.29
C GLY A 135 -0.37 3.21 7.15
N VAL A 136 -1.33 3.25 6.22
CA VAL A 136 -2.22 2.14 5.88
C VAL A 136 -1.70 1.31 4.70
N GLY A 137 -0.49 1.53 4.20
CA GLY A 137 0.07 0.80 3.06
C GLY A 137 0.39 -0.68 3.33
N TRP A 138 0.35 -1.15 4.57
CA TRP A 138 0.73 -2.52 4.94
C TRP A 138 -0.37 -3.53 4.58
N VAL A 139 -0.29 -4.14 3.39
CA VAL A 139 -1.38 -4.94 2.82
C VAL A 139 -1.23 -6.44 3.03
N TYR A 140 0.00 -6.94 3.12
CA TYR A 140 0.29 -8.37 3.25
C TYR A 140 1.57 -8.59 4.05
N MET A 141 1.56 -9.55 4.97
CA MET A 141 2.74 -9.93 5.76
C MET A 141 2.87 -11.45 5.79
N TYR A 142 4.11 -11.91 5.68
CA TYR A 142 4.46 -13.31 5.81
C TYR A 142 5.69 -13.50 6.68
N ALA A 143 5.86 -14.71 7.19
CA ALA A 143 7.03 -15.19 7.90
C ALA A 143 7.67 -16.34 7.12
N LEU A 144 8.99 -16.43 7.17
CA LEU A 144 9.79 -17.51 6.63
C LEU A 144 10.16 -18.45 7.78
N SER A 145 9.69 -19.68 7.69
CA SER A 145 9.98 -20.72 8.67
C SER A 145 10.62 -21.90 7.96
N ASP A 146 11.57 -22.55 8.62
CA ASP A 146 12.06 -23.87 8.22
C ASP A 146 11.79 -24.86 9.36
N PRO A 147 10.67 -25.59 9.32
CA PRO A 147 10.35 -26.60 10.33
C PRO A 147 11.35 -27.76 10.37
N SER A 148 12.14 -27.97 9.30
CA SER A 148 13.15 -29.03 9.24
C SER A 148 14.44 -28.66 9.98
N GLY A 149 14.65 -27.36 10.25
CA GLY A 149 15.83 -26.84 10.94
C GLY A 149 17.13 -27.02 10.14
N GLN A 150 17.04 -27.09 8.81
CA GLN A 150 18.19 -27.19 7.92
C GLN A 150 18.82 -25.83 7.64
N HIS A 151 18.04 -24.76 7.73
CA HIS A 151 18.44 -23.39 7.46
C HIS A 151 18.42 -22.51 8.70
N ASP A 152 19.52 -21.80 8.91
CA ASP A 152 19.65 -20.84 10.00
C ASP A 152 18.95 -19.50 9.68
N ILE A 153 18.71 -18.69 10.71
CA ILE A 153 17.97 -17.42 10.59
C ILE A 153 18.68 -16.44 9.62
N ASP A 154 20.00 -16.47 9.55
CA ASP A 154 20.79 -15.63 8.65
C ASP A 154 20.69 -16.05 7.18
N GLU A 155 20.59 -17.36 6.91
CA GLU A 155 20.27 -17.89 5.58
C GLU A 155 18.86 -17.46 5.15
N LEU A 156 17.86 -17.59 6.04
CA LEU A 156 16.50 -17.10 5.79
C LEU A 156 16.47 -15.58 5.58
N THR A 157 17.29 -14.82 6.31
CA THR A 157 17.40 -13.37 6.14
C THR A 157 18.00 -13.02 4.79
N SER A 158 19.02 -13.77 4.36
CA SER A 158 19.65 -13.60 3.06
C SER A 158 18.70 -13.96 1.92
N LEU A 159 17.91 -15.03 2.07
CA LEU A 159 16.86 -15.41 1.15
C LEU A 159 15.79 -14.30 1.04
N GLN A 160 15.38 -13.72 2.16
CA GLN A 160 14.44 -12.61 2.18
C GLN A 160 15.01 -11.38 1.46
N ASP A 161 16.21 -10.92 1.84
CA ASP A 161 16.79 -9.66 1.37
C ASP A 161 17.24 -9.73 -0.10
N TRP A 162 17.69 -10.90 -0.59
CA TRP A 162 18.32 -11.04 -1.91
C TRP A 162 17.51 -11.81 -2.94
N TYR A 163 16.49 -12.58 -2.54
CA TYR A 163 15.63 -13.31 -3.47
C TYR A 163 14.18 -12.79 -3.44
N LEU A 164 13.50 -12.94 -2.30
CA LEU A 164 12.08 -12.62 -2.19
C LEU A 164 11.82 -11.12 -2.34
N LYS A 165 12.61 -10.27 -1.66
CA LYS A 165 12.44 -8.82 -1.70
C LYS A 165 12.45 -8.27 -3.12
N PHE A 166 13.46 -8.60 -3.93
CA PHE A 166 13.57 -8.08 -5.30
C PHE A 166 12.46 -8.62 -6.21
N ALA A 167 12.12 -9.90 -6.06
CA ALA A 167 11.06 -10.49 -6.86
C ALA A 167 9.68 -9.89 -6.54
N LEU A 168 9.39 -9.62 -5.26
CA LEU A 168 8.13 -9.05 -4.82
C LEU A 168 8.03 -7.54 -5.06
N GLN A 169 9.16 -6.81 -5.00
CA GLN A 169 9.21 -5.39 -5.37
C GLN A 169 8.87 -5.14 -6.85
N SER A 170 9.02 -6.15 -7.71
CA SER A 170 8.65 -6.07 -9.13
C SER A 170 7.13 -6.12 -9.39
N VAL A 171 6.33 -6.49 -8.38
CA VAL A 171 4.88 -6.62 -8.53
C VAL A 171 4.23 -5.23 -8.66
N PRO A 172 3.38 -5.00 -9.68
CA PRO A 172 2.65 -3.73 -9.81
C PRO A 172 1.83 -3.42 -8.55
N GLY A 173 1.84 -2.16 -8.13
CA GLY A 173 1.18 -1.71 -6.90
C GLY A 173 2.03 -1.79 -5.63
N VAL A 174 3.15 -2.53 -5.63
CA VAL A 174 4.08 -2.56 -4.49
C VAL A 174 4.99 -1.33 -4.53
N SER A 175 5.12 -0.65 -3.38
CA SER A 175 6.09 0.43 -3.18
C SER A 175 7.36 -0.08 -2.52
N GLU A 176 7.22 -0.91 -1.48
CA GLU A 176 8.35 -1.44 -0.73
C GLU A 176 8.05 -2.85 -0.22
N VAL A 177 9.10 -3.67 -0.13
CA VAL A 177 9.08 -4.93 0.60
C VAL A 177 10.07 -4.79 1.73
N ALA A 178 9.55 -4.62 2.94
CA ALA A 178 10.34 -4.39 4.13
C ALA A 178 10.61 -5.71 4.85
N THR A 179 11.87 -5.96 5.18
CA THR A 179 12.30 -7.11 5.96
C THR A 179 12.12 -6.80 7.45
N VAL A 180 11.48 -7.70 8.20
CA VAL A 180 11.29 -7.59 9.64
C VAL A 180 11.94 -8.78 10.35
N GLY A 181 12.63 -8.51 11.45
CA GLY A 181 13.38 -9.54 12.19
C GLY A 181 14.65 -10.00 11.47
N GLY A 182 15.00 -11.28 11.67
CA GLY A 182 16.18 -11.89 11.08
C GLY A 182 17.54 -11.52 11.67
N MET A 183 18.57 -12.11 11.08
CA MET A 183 19.98 -11.95 11.43
C MET A 183 20.77 -11.66 10.16
N LYS A 184 21.25 -10.43 10.01
CA LYS A 184 22.12 -10.12 8.87
C LYS A 184 23.51 -10.70 9.14
N LYS A 185 23.97 -11.56 8.25
CA LYS A 185 25.32 -12.08 8.24
C LYS A 185 26.34 -10.94 8.21
N GLN A 186 27.25 -10.93 9.18
CA GLN A 186 28.33 -9.95 9.28
C GLN A 186 29.65 -10.66 9.54
N TYR A 187 30.67 -10.32 8.75
CA TYR A 187 32.05 -10.70 9.02
C TYR A 187 32.61 -9.80 10.13
N GLN A 188 32.93 -10.38 11.27
CA GLN A 188 33.38 -9.67 12.47
C GLN A 188 34.86 -9.91 12.69
N ILE A 189 35.64 -8.83 12.68
CA ILE A 189 37.07 -8.83 13.02
C ILE A 189 37.20 -8.41 14.49
N VAL A 190 37.50 -9.37 15.36
CA VAL A 190 37.68 -9.14 16.79
C VAL A 190 39.17 -9.01 17.08
N ALA A 191 39.66 -7.78 17.09
CA ALA A 191 41.06 -7.50 17.38
C ALA A 191 41.43 -7.80 18.83
N ASP A 192 42.59 -8.43 19.05
CA ASP A 192 43.16 -8.67 20.38
C ASP A 192 44.10 -7.51 20.75
N PRO A 193 43.75 -6.68 21.75
CA PRO A 193 44.58 -5.53 22.13
C PRO A 193 46.00 -5.91 22.56
N TYR A 194 46.18 -7.08 23.17
CA TYR A 194 47.51 -7.52 23.62
C TYR A 194 48.40 -7.94 22.45
N LYS A 195 47.81 -8.57 21.43
CA LYS A 195 48.56 -8.92 20.21
C LYS A 195 48.88 -7.69 19.39
N LEU A 196 47.93 -6.76 19.25
CA LEU A 196 48.19 -5.49 18.58
C LEU A 196 49.38 -4.75 19.23
N ASP A 197 49.42 -4.67 20.55
CA ASP A 197 50.54 -4.07 21.28
C ASP A 197 51.86 -4.84 21.06
N ALA A 198 51.83 -6.17 21.12
CA ALA A 198 53.01 -7.02 20.89
C ALA A 198 53.62 -6.85 19.50
N TYR A 199 52.80 -6.60 18.47
CA TYR A 199 53.25 -6.32 17.10
C TYR A 199 53.43 -4.82 16.81
N ASN A 200 53.24 -3.94 17.82
CA ASN A 200 53.29 -2.48 17.69
C ASN A 200 52.36 -1.94 16.59
N LEU A 201 51.15 -2.51 16.51
CA LEU A 201 50.10 -2.14 15.58
C LEU A 201 48.97 -1.40 16.30
N THR A 202 48.35 -0.45 15.60
CA THR A 202 47.22 0.34 16.11
C THR A 202 45.90 -0.11 15.47
N MET A 203 44.77 0.16 16.14
CA MET A 203 43.45 -0.12 15.59
C MET A 203 43.21 0.62 14.26
N ALA A 204 43.71 1.85 14.13
CA ALA A 204 43.59 2.64 12.91
C ALA A 204 44.33 1.99 11.72
N GLN A 205 45.49 1.38 11.95
CA GLN A 205 46.21 0.64 10.91
C GLN A 205 45.44 -0.61 10.46
N LEU A 206 44.76 -1.29 11.39
CA LEU A 206 43.91 -2.42 11.07
C LEU A 206 42.72 -2.00 10.21
N GLU A 207 41.99 -0.94 10.59
CA GLU A 207 40.88 -0.40 9.79
C GLU A 207 41.33 0.04 8.40
N GLN A 208 42.49 0.70 8.31
CA GLN A 208 43.06 1.12 7.04
C GLN A 208 43.43 -0.08 6.16
N ALA A 209 44.06 -1.11 6.71
CA ALA A 209 44.42 -2.30 5.96
C ALA A 209 43.17 -3.03 5.42
N VAL A 210 42.14 -3.20 6.24
CA VAL A 210 40.89 -3.84 5.81
C VAL A 210 40.19 -3.04 4.72
N SER A 211 40.09 -1.72 4.87
CA SER A 211 39.41 -0.85 3.89
C SER A 211 40.12 -0.79 2.54
N GLN A 212 41.44 -0.98 2.48
CA GLN A 212 42.22 -0.96 1.23
C GLN A 212 42.23 -2.30 0.48
N ASN A 213 41.88 -3.41 1.13
CA ASN A 213 42.01 -4.78 0.59
C ASN A 213 40.67 -5.40 0.16
N ASN A 214 39.65 -4.60 -0.11
CA ASN A 214 38.35 -5.08 -0.58
C ASN A 214 37.82 -4.24 -1.76
N GLN A 215 38.57 -4.21 -2.85
CA GLN A 215 38.25 -3.41 -4.04
C GLN A 215 38.79 -4.06 -5.31
N GLU A 216 38.03 -3.93 -6.39
CA GLU A 216 38.49 -4.24 -7.75
C GLU A 216 38.93 -2.98 -8.48
N VAL A 217 39.96 -3.11 -9.32
CA VAL A 217 40.50 -2.00 -10.10
C VAL A 217 40.54 -2.38 -11.58
N GLY A 218 39.90 -1.56 -12.41
CA GLY A 218 40.04 -1.63 -13.87
C GLY A 218 41.32 -0.93 -14.32
N ALA A 219 42.21 -1.64 -15.00
CA ALA A 219 43.51 -1.14 -15.46
C ALA A 219 43.52 -0.81 -16.95
N SER A 220 42.39 -0.30 -17.48
CA SER A 220 42.18 0.04 -18.89
C SER A 220 42.24 -1.18 -19.82
N VAL A 221 42.43 -0.94 -21.12
CA VAL A 221 42.49 -1.95 -22.17
C VAL A 221 43.88 -1.97 -22.81
N ILE A 222 44.31 -3.15 -23.24
CA ILE A 222 45.50 -3.32 -24.09
C ILE A 222 45.02 -3.85 -25.44
N GLU A 223 45.36 -3.14 -26.52
CA GLU A 223 45.10 -3.60 -27.88
C GLU A 223 46.15 -4.61 -28.31
N MET A 224 45.73 -5.81 -28.70
CA MET A 224 46.59 -6.87 -29.23
C MET A 224 45.88 -7.59 -30.37
N ALA A 225 46.54 -7.68 -31.53
CA ALA A 225 46.01 -8.34 -32.73
C ALA A 225 44.62 -7.85 -33.14
N GLU A 226 44.44 -6.52 -33.21
CA GLU A 226 43.18 -5.85 -33.59
C GLU A 226 41.99 -6.17 -32.64
N ALA A 227 42.28 -6.65 -31.43
CA ALA A 227 41.30 -6.88 -30.37
C ALA A 227 41.70 -6.14 -29.08
N GLU A 228 40.70 -5.62 -28.36
CA GLU A 228 40.89 -4.98 -27.06
C GLU A 228 40.78 -6.00 -25.92
N TYR A 229 41.82 -6.08 -25.10
CA TYR A 229 41.85 -6.90 -23.90
C TYR A 229 41.69 -6.02 -22.67
N MET A 230 40.57 -6.17 -21.98
CA MET A 230 40.32 -5.48 -20.71
C MET A 230 41.21 -6.07 -19.61
N VAL A 231 41.96 -5.20 -18.93
CA VAL A 231 42.80 -5.60 -17.80
C VAL A 231 42.02 -5.33 -16.53
N THR A 232 41.67 -6.38 -15.80
CA THR A 232 40.98 -6.31 -14.50
C THR A 232 41.88 -6.87 -13.40
N VAL A 233 41.90 -6.20 -12.25
CA VAL A 233 42.59 -6.67 -11.05
C VAL A 233 41.54 -7.02 -10.01
N ASN A 234 41.45 -8.30 -9.68
CA ASN A 234 40.51 -8.83 -8.70
C ASN A 234 41.07 -8.62 -7.28
N GLY A 235 40.25 -8.08 -6.39
CA GLY A 235 40.62 -7.81 -5.00
C GLY A 235 39.44 -7.81 -4.04
N TYR A 236 38.32 -8.42 -4.42
CA TYR A 236 37.22 -8.65 -3.49
C TYR A 236 37.52 -9.80 -2.54
N ILE A 237 37.05 -9.63 -1.32
CA ILE A 237 37.07 -10.68 -0.29
C ILE A 237 35.87 -11.60 -0.52
N GLU A 238 36.13 -12.88 -0.76
CA GLU A 238 35.07 -13.88 -0.96
C GLU A 238 34.96 -14.83 0.24
N THR A 239 36.08 -15.11 0.89
CA THR A 239 36.17 -16.09 1.97
C THR A 239 36.68 -15.47 3.27
N LEU A 240 36.41 -16.15 4.39
CA LEU A 240 36.98 -15.78 5.70
C LEU A 240 38.51 -15.85 5.69
N ASP A 241 39.10 -16.73 4.89
CA ASP A 241 40.55 -16.86 4.77
C ASP A 241 41.19 -15.67 4.06
N ASP A 242 40.49 -15.06 3.10
CA ASP A 242 40.96 -13.83 2.44
C ASP A 242 41.09 -12.70 3.47
N ILE A 243 40.12 -12.56 4.38
CA ILE A 243 40.17 -11.57 5.48
C ILE A 243 41.35 -11.87 6.41
N ARG A 244 41.55 -13.14 6.77
CA ARG A 244 42.64 -13.58 7.66
C ARG A 244 44.03 -13.29 7.08
N GLN A 245 44.17 -13.38 5.76
CA GLN A 245 45.44 -13.18 5.05
C GLN A 245 45.76 -11.71 4.76
N ILE A 246 44.87 -10.76 5.08
CA ILE A 246 45.15 -9.33 4.91
C ILE A 246 46.44 -8.98 5.64
N THR A 247 47.41 -8.45 4.89
CA THR A 247 48.72 -8.09 5.42
C THR A 247 48.66 -6.71 6.07
N LEU A 248 49.06 -6.62 7.33
CA LEU A 248 49.04 -5.39 8.12
C LEU A 248 50.40 -4.68 8.11
N ALA A 249 51.48 -5.45 8.24
CA ALA A 249 52.84 -4.94 8.25
C ALA A 249 53.84 -6.03 7.82
N LEU A 250 55.06 -5.61 7.51
CA LEU A 250 56.19 -6.51 7.33
C LEU A 250 57.08 -6.43 8.58
N SER A 251 57.42 -7.58 9.14
CA SER A 251 58.45 -7.69 10.19
C SER A 251 59.80 -7.19 9.67
N THR A 252 60.71 -6.84 10.58
CA THR A 252 62.12 -6.52 10.26
C THR A 252 62.85 -7.65 9.53
N SER A 253 62.36 -8.89 9.66
CA SER A 253 62.84 -10.09 8.94
C SER A 253 62.21 -10.30 7.56
N GLY A 254 61.28 -9.44 7.13
CA GLY A 254 60.53 -9.58 5.87
C GLY A 254 59.33 -10.52 5.93
N THR A 255 59.00 -11.07 7.11
CA THR A 255 57.81 -11.92 7.30
C THR A 255 56.55 -11.04 7.41
N PRO A 256 55.50 -11.28 6.62
CA PRO A 256 54.26 -10.52 6.74
C PRO A 256 53.54 -10.85 8.05
N VAL A 257 53.08 -9.82 8.74
CA VAL A 257 52.13 -9.91 9.86
C VAL A 257 50.75 -9.77 9.27
N THR A 258 49.94 -10.81 9.43
CA THR A 258 48.61 -10.91 8.86
C THR A 258 47.54 -10.56 9.89
N LEU A 259 46.31 -10.36 9.43
CA LEU A 259 45.19 -10.08 10.30
C LEU A 259 44.87 -11.24 11.25
N ALA A 260 45.11 -12.49 10.83
CA ALA A 260 45.00 -13.67 11.69
C ALA A 260 45.96 -13.66 12.89
N ASP A 261 47.10 -12.97 12.78
CA ASP A 261 48.08 -12.90 13.86
C ASP A 261 47.62 -12.00 15.00
N VAL A 262 46.72 -11.05 14.74
CA VAL A 262 46.31 -10.02 15.70
C VAL A 262 44.81 -9.93 15.98
N ALA A 263 43.98 -10.61 15.19
CA ALA A 263 42.53 -10.59 15.32
C ALA A 263 41.91 -11.97 15.03
N ASP A 264 40.79 -12.25 15.70
CA ASP A 264 39.93 -13.38 15.38
C ASP A 264 38.88 -12.97 14.34
N VAL A 265 38.81 -13.70 13.23
CA VAL A 265 37.87 -13.44 12.14
C VAL A 265 36.81 -14.51 12.17
N LYS A 266 35.60 -14.09 12.53
CA LYS A 266 34.43 -14.96 12.64
C LYS A 266 33.22 -14.37 11.95
N GLU A 267 32.30 -15.26 11.63
CA GLU A 267 30.98 -14.90 11.16
C GLU A 267 30.05 -14.72 12.37
N GLY A 268 29.19 -13.71 12.32
CA GLY A 268 28.20 -13.47 13.36
C GLY A 268 27.09 -12.54 12.90
N PRO A 269 26.04 -12.37 13.71
CA PRO A 269 24.92 -11.50 13.37
C PRO A 269 25.29 -10.02 13.55
N ALA A 270 24.79 -9.18 12.65
CA ALA A 270 24.82 -7.74 12.86
C ALA A 270 23.93 -7.31 14.05
N PRO A 271 24.22 -6.17 14.71
CA PRO A 271 23.36 -5.63 15.76
C PRO A 271 21.92 -5.46 15.27
N ARG A 272 20.99 -6.12 15.95
CA ARG A 272 19.58 -6.18 15.55
C ARG A 272 18.81 -4.96 16.08
N ARG A 273 17.90 -4.45 15.24
CA ARG A 273 16.99 -3.34 15.59
C ARG A 273 15.54 -3.77 15.73
N GLY A 274 15.21 -4.97 15.26
CA GLY A 274 13.89 -5.58 15.37
C GLY A 274 14.03 -7.10 15.44
N ILE A 275 13.07 -7.73 16.10
CA ILE A 275 12.97 -9.18 16.24
C ILE A 275 11.57 -9.56 15.75
N ALA A 276 11.47 -10.64 14.99
CA ALA A 276 10.20 -11.23 14.60
C ALA A 276 10.14 -12.63 15.19
N GLU A 277 8.95 -13.03 15.61
CA GLU A 277 8.67 -14.31 16.27
C GLU A 277 7.36 -14.83 15.69
N LEU A 278 7.25 -16.15 15.51
CA LEU A 278 6.07 -16.80 14.98
C LEU A 278 5.48 -17.78 16.00
N ASN A 279 4.27 -17.46 16.48
CA ASN A 279 3.41 -18.33 17.31
C ASN A 279 3.99 -18.79 18.66
N GLY A 280 5.06 -18.15 19.16
CA GLY A 280 5.75 -18.56 20.38
C GLY A 280 6.71 -19.76 20.20
N GLU A 281 6.95 -20.19 18.96
CA GLU A 281 7.77 -21.36 18.62
C GLU A 281 9.21 -21.00 18.23
N GLY A 282 9.50 -19.72 17.98
CA GLY A 282 10.86 -19.28 17.67
C GLY A 282 10.97 -17.95 16.92
N GLU A 283 12.19 -17.41 16.90
CA GLU A 283 12.51 -16.23 16.09
C GLU A 283 12.48 -16.59 14.59
N THR A 284 11.96 -15.68 13.77
CA THR A 284 11.78 -15.85 12.33
C THR A 284 12.21 -14.58 11.57
N VAL A 285 12.14 -14.66 10.25
CA VAL A 285 12.29 -13.54 9.31
C VAL A 285 10.95 -13.30 8.65
N GLY A 286 10.47 -12.07 8.64
CA GLY A 286 9.24 -11.70 7.95
C GLY A 286 9.46 -10.73 6.80
N GLY A 287 8.50 -10.71 5.89
CA GLY A 287 8.36 -9.70 4.85
C GLY A 287 7.05 -8.95 5.00
N ILE A 288 7.12 -7.62 4.98
CA ILE A 288 5.95 -6.73 4.97
C ILE A 288 5.85 -6.11 3.58
N ILE A 289 4.73 -6.34 2.91
CA ILE A 289 4.42 -5.73 1.63
C ILE A 289 3.71 -4.40 1.87
N VAL A 290 4.36 -3.34 1.40
CA VAL A 290 3.85 -1.97 1.46
C VAL A 290 3.34 -1.59 0.08
N MET A 291 2.03 -1.41 -0.04
CA MET A 291 1.35 -0.92 -1.23
C MET A 291 1.65 0.56 -1.46
N ARG A 292 1.76 0.94 -2.73
CA ARG A 292 1.91 2.33 -3.14
C ARG A 292 0.65 3.14 -2.90
N TYR A 293 0.82 4.43 -2.66
CA TYR A 293 -0.28 5.38 -2.53
C TYR A 293 -1.24 5.30 -3.74
N ASN A 294 -2.54 5.30 -3.44
CA ASN A 294 -3.64 5.30 -4.41
C ASN A 294 -3.71 4.08 -5.36
N GLU A 295 -3.07 2.96 -5.00
CA GLU A 295 -3.20 1.69 -5.71
C GLU A 295 -4.31 0.80 -5.12
N ASN A 296 -4.71 -0.23 -5.86
CA ASN A 296 -5.74 -1.17 -5.42
C ASN A 296 -5.14 -2.27 -4.52
N ALA A 297 -5.59 -2.33 -3.27
CA ALA A 297 -5.10 -3.30 -2.28
C ALA A 297 -5.36 -4.75 -2.71
N GLN A 298 -6.59 -5.06 -3.13
CA GLN A 298 -6.97 -6.41 -3.55
C GLN A 298 -6.10 -6.90 -4.72
N GLN A 299 -5.96 -6.08 -5.76
CA GLN A 299 -5.18 -6.41 -6.96
C GLN A 299 -3.69 -6.58 -6.64
N THR A 300 -3.15 -5.73 -5.77
CA THR A 300 -1.74 -5.81 -5.33
C THR A 300 -1.49 -7.12 -4.56
N ILE A 301 -2.39 -7.48 -3.64
CA ILE A 301 -2.29 -8.71 -2.86
C ILE A 301 -2.40 -9.95 -3.76
N ASP A 302 -3.33 -9.95 -4.72
CA ASP A 302 -3.49 -11.06 -5.66
C ASP A 302 -2.24 -11.24 -6.52
N GLY A 303 -1.62 -10.15 -6.98
CA GLY A 303 -0.35 -10.17 -7.70
C GLY A 303 0.81 -10.70 -6.83
N VAL A 304 0.86 -10.32 -5.55
CA VAL A 304 1.86 -10.80 -4.59
C VAL A 304 1.68 -12.29 -4.33
N LYS A 305 0.46 -12.77 -4.09
CA LYS A 305 0.16 -14.19 -3.86
C LYS A 305 0.54 -15.04 -5.08
N ALA A 306 0.18 -14.60 -6.28
CA ALA A 306 0.57 -15.27 -7.51
C ALA A 306 2.11 -15.34 -7.64
N LYS A 307 2.79 -14.23 -7.35
CA LYS A 307 4.26 -14.18 -7.41
C LYS A 307 4.92 -15.07 -6.36
N LEU A 308 4.39 -15.14 -5.15
CA LEU A 308 4.88 -16.04 -4.10
C LEU A 308 4.72 -17.51 -4.52
N GLN A 309 3.61 -17.85 -5.17
CA GLN A 309 3.37 -19.20 -5.68
C GLN A 309 4.38 -19.58 -6.77
N ASP A 310 4.73 -18.65 -7.65
CA ASP A 310 5.80 -18.85 -8.65
C ASP A 310 7.18 -19.02 -7.99
N LEU A 311 7.46 -18.23 -6.95
CA LEU A 311 8.75 -18.25 -6.24
C LEU A 311 8.93 -19.49 -5.36
N GLN A 312 7.84 -20.18 -5.01
CA GLN A 312 7.89 -21.39 -4.19
C GLN A 312 8.77 -22.49 -4.81
N ALA A 313 8.84 -22.56 -6.15
CA ALA A 313 9.70 -23.51 -6.85
C ALA A 313 11.20 -23.20 -6.74
N GLY A 314 11.57 -21.97 -6.37
CA GLY A 314 12.96 -21.55 -6.17
C GLY A 314 13.40 -21.48 -4.71
N LEU A 315 12.52 -21.85 -3.77
CA LEU A 315 12.87 -21.91 -2.36
C LEU A 315 13.73 -23.15 -2.07
N PRO A 316 14.71 -23.06 -1.15
CA PRO A 316 15.42 -24.23 -0.64
C PRO A 316 14.47 -25.26 -0.01
N GLU A 317 14.85 -26.53 -0.02
CA GLU A 317 14.06 -27.59 0.62
C GLU A 317 13.89 -27.30 2.12
N GLY A 318 12.66 -27.41 2.63
CA GLY A 318 12.32 -27.16 4.04
C GLY A 318 11.86 -25.73 4.33
N VAL A 319 12.15 -24.75 3.47
CA VAL A 319 11.70 -23.37 3.66
C VAL A 319 10.24 -23.20 3.26
N GLU A 320 9.43 -22.69 4.19
CA GLU A 320 8.01 -22.42 4.00
C GLU A 320 7.68 -20.94 4.22
N ILE A 321 6.77 -20.42 3.39
CA ILE A 321 6.24 -19.05 3.51
C ILE A 321 4.88 -19.13 4.19
N THR A 322 4.82 -18.72 5.45
CA THR A 322 3.58 -18.69 6.23
C THR A 322 2.98 -17.29 6.19
N THR A 323 1.74 -17.15 5.73
CA THR A 323 1.03 -15.86 5.74
C THR A 323 0.63 -15.50 7.18
N VAL A 324 1.01 -14.31 7.63
CA VAL A 324 0.70 -13.80 8.98
C VAL A 324 -0.42 -12.78 8.97
N TYR A 325 -0.44 -11.92 7.95
CA TYR A 325 -1.49 -10.91 7.77
C TYR A 325 -1.87 -10.80 6.31
N ASP A 326 -3.18 -10.80 6.05
CA ASP A 326 -3.73 -10.69 4.72
C ASP A 326 -4.98 -9.81 4.73
N ARG A 327 -4.85 -8.61 4.17
CA ARG A 327 -5.97 -7.66 4.10
C ARG A 327 -7.07 -8.12 3.14
N SER A 328 -6.78 -8.98 2.15
CA SER A 328 -7.80 -9.42 1.19
C SER A 328 -8.95 -10.16 1.86
N ASN A 329 -8.69 -10.85 2.98
CA ASN A 329 -9.72 -11.56 3.72
C ASN A 329 -10.78 -10.61 4.32
N LEU A 330 -10.34 -9.44 4.80
CA LEU A 330 -11.24 -8.41 5.29
C LEU A 330 -12.01 -7.76 4.14
N ILE A 331 -11.35 -7.50 3.01
CA ILE A 331 -11.97 -6.97 1.80
C ILE A 331 -13.06 -7.93 1.30
N ALA A 332 -12.75 -9.21 1.16
CA ALA A 332 -13.69 -10.24 0.73
C ALA A 332 -14.88 -10.34 1.70
N SER A 333 -14.62 -10.41 3.00
CA SER A 333 -15.69 -10.46 4.01
C SER A 333 -16.60 -9.23 3.99
N ALA A 334 -16.03 -8.04 3.72
CA ALA A 334 -16.79 -6.80 3.61
C ALA A 334 -17.68 -6.79 2.35
N ILE A 335 -17.16 -7.27 1.22
CA ILE A 335 -17.93 -7.42 -0.03
C ILE A 335 -19.03 -8.47 0.12
N ASP A 336 -18.72 -9.63 0.70
CA ASP A 336 -19.67 -10.71 0.91
C ASP A 336 -20.80 -10.25 1.83
N ASN A 337 -20.46 -9.58 2.93
CA ASN A 337 -21.46 -8.98 3.82
C ASN A 337 -22.33 -7.95 3.09
N LEU A 338 -21.77 -7.14 2.20
CA LEU A 338 -22.57 -6.22 1.38
C LEU A 338 -23.53 -6.99 0.47
N TRP A 339 -23.07 -8.03 -0.23
CA TRP A 339 -23.92 -8.83 -1.10
C TRP A 339 -25.05 -9.51 -0.34
N ASP A 340 -24.76 -10.06 0.84
CA ASP A 340 -25.74 -10.67 1.71
C ASP A 340 -26.80 -9.65 2.15
N LYS A 341 -26.38 -8.44 2.56
CA LYS A 341 -27.32 -7.37 2.95
C LYS A 341 -28.12 -6.82 1.78
N LEU A 342 -27.51 -6.65 0.62
CA LEU A 342 -28.24 -6.28 -0.61
C LEU A 342 -29.31 -7.32 -0.95
N LEU A 343 -28.99 -8.61 -0.82
CA LEU A 343 -29.94 -9.70 -1.10
C LEU A 343 -31.05 -9.77 -0.06
N GLU A 344 -30.73 -9.61 1.23
CA GLU A 344 -31.73 -9.50 2.31
C GLU A 344 -32.69 -8.33 2.07
N GLU A 345 -32.16 -7.14 1.76
CA GLU A 345 -32.96 -5.95 1.46
C GLU A 345 -33.84 -6.16 0.22
N LEU A 346 -33.27 -6.72 -0.85
CA LEU A 346 -33.99 -7.05 -2.08
C LEU A 346 -35.16 -8.00 -1.82
N LEU A 347 -34.95 -9.03 -0.99
CA LEU A 347 -35.98 -10.00 -0.61
C LEU A 347 -37.07 -9.36 0.26
N ILE A 348 -36.69 -8.53 1.24
CA ILE A 348 -37.64 -7.83 2.11
C ILE A 348 -38.50 -6.86 1.29
N VAL A 349 -37.88 -6.09 0.39
CA VAL A 349 -38.59 -5.18 -0.52
C VAL A 349 -39.53 -5.96 -1.44
N ALA A 350 -39.07 -7.06 -2.04
CA ALA A 350 -39.91 -7.90 -2.89
C ALA A 350 -41.10 -8.49 -2.11
N LEU A 351 -40.89 -8.92 -0.86
CA LEU A 351 -41.91 -9.46 0.03
C LEU A 351 -42.95 -8.40 0.39
N ILE A 352 -42.52 -7.21 0.84
CA ILE A 352 -43.40 -6.10 1.22
C ILE A 352 -44.22 -5.63 0.01
N CYS A 353 -43.56 -5.40 -1.12
CA CYS A 353 -44.23 -5.03 -2.38
C CYS A 353 -45.22 -6.12 -2.82
N GLY A 354 -44.84 -7.39 -2.74
CA GLY A 354 -45.69 -8.52 -3.08
C GLY A 354 -46.94 -8.62 -2.20
N LEU A 355 -46.79 -8.38 -0.90
CA LEU A 355 -47.88 -8.43 0.08
C LEU A 355 -48.86 -7.27 -0.10
N PHE A 356 -48.37 -6.04 -0.28
CA PHE A 356 -49.23 -4.86 -0.41
C PHE A 356 -49.87 -4.73 -1.80
N LEU A 357 -49.14 -5.04 -2.88
CA LEU A 357 -49.63 -4.81 -4.24
C LEU A 357 -50.31 -6.04 -4.86
N LEU A 358 -50.12 -7.25 -4.31
CA LEU A 358 -50.65 -8.54 -4.82
C LEU A 358 -50.43 -8.76 -6.34
N HIS A 359 -49.46 -8.06 -6.93
CA HIS A 359 -49.20 -8.06 -8.36
C HIS A 359 -47.69 -8.11 -8.64
N LEU A 360 -47.21 -9.29 -9.07
CA LEU A 360 -45.78 -9.60 -9.22
C LEU A 360 -45.06 -8.63 -10.17
N ARG A 361 -45.71 -8.19 -11.26
CA ARG A 361 -45.07 -7.27 -12.22
C ARG A 361 -44.83 -5.90 -11.62
N SER A 362 -45.65 -5.46 -10.66
CA SER A 362 -45.49 -4.18 -9.98
C SER A 362 -44.31 -4.23 -9.01
N ALA A 363 -44.17 -5.34 -8.28
CA ALA A 363 -43.01 -5.58 -7.41
C ALA A 363 -41.69 -5.61 -8.21
N LEU A 364 -41.69 -6.21 -9.41
CA LEU A 364 -40.50 -6.24 -10.27
C LEU A 364 -40.02 -4.85 -10.71
N VAL A 365 -40.92 -3.87 -10.85
CA VAL A 365 -40.51 -2.49 -11.21
C VAL A 365 -39.70 -1.87 -10.08
N ALA A 366 -40.14 -2.00 -8.83
CA ALA A 366 -39.39 -1.56 -7.65
C ALA A 366 -38.08 -2.34 -7.46
N LEU A 367 -38.06 -3.61 -7.87
CA LEU A 367 -36.87 -4.45 -7.82
C LEU A 367 -35.78 -3.96 -8.78
N VAL A 368 -36.16 -3.57 -10.00
CA VAL A 368 -35.23 -3.13 -11.05
C VAL A 368 -34.65 -1.74 -10.74
N THR A 369 -35.38 -0.88 -10.03
CA THR A 369 -34.86 0.45 -9.64
C THR A 369 -33.64 0.36 -8.72
N LEU A 370 -33.54 -0.71 -7.91
CA LEU A 370 -32.44 -0.91 -6.97
C LEU A 370 -31.07 -1.09 -7.67
N PRO A 371 -30.87 -2.11 -8.53
CA PRO A 371 -29.63 -2.25 -9.29
C PRO A 371 -29.28 -1.02 -10.12
N LEU A 372 -30.26 -0.36 -10.76
CA LEU A 372 -29.98 0.82 -11.59
C LEU A 372 -29.42 1.99 -10.77
N GLY A 373 -29.95 2.21 -9.56
CA GLY A 373 -29.45 3.25 -8.66
C GLY A 373 -28.04 2.96 -8.15
N ILE A 374 -27.77 1.71 -7.77
CA ILE A 374 -26.44 1.27 -7.32
C ILE A 374 -25.43 1.43 -8.46
N LEU A 375 -25.76 0.96 -9.66
CA LEU A 375 -24.91 1.09 -10.84
C LEU A 375 -24.65 2.55 -11.21
N GLY A 376 -25.65 3.43 -11.04
CA GLY A 376 -25.48 4.87 -11.18
C GLY A 376 -24.55 5.49 -10.13
N ALA A 377 -24.62 5.02 -8.88
CA ALA A 377 -23.72 5.46 -7.81
C ALA A 377 -22.27 5.06 -8.10
N PHE A 378 -22.03 3.80 -8.50
CA PHE A 378 -20.69 3.34 -8.89
C PHE A 378 -20.13 4.15 -10.05
N LEU A 379 -20.94 4.46 -11.07
CA LEU A 379 -20.51 5.30 -12.19
C LEU A 379 -20.00 6.67 -11.72
N LEU A 380 -20.70 7.30 -10.78
CA LEU A 380 -20.27 8.57 -10.19
C LEU A 380 -19.02 8.41 -9.31
N MET A 381 -18.96 7.35 -8.49
CA MET A 381 -17.78 7.05 -7.66
C MET A 381 -16.53 6.87 -8.51
N HIS A 382 -16.63 6.10 -9.59
CA HIS A 382 -15.51 5.88 -10.52
C HIS A 382 -15.09 7.19 -11.20
N TRP A 383 -16.04 8.03 -11.60
CA TRP A 383 -15.73 9.33 -12.20
C TRP A 383 -15.06 10.30 -11.21
N GLN A 384 -15.42 10.22 -9.92
CA GLN A 384 -14.79 11.00 -8.85
C GLN A 384 -13.49 10.38 -8.31
N GLY A 385 -13.16 9.15 -8.70
CA GLY A 385 -11.99 8.42 -8.18
C GLY A 385 -12.16 7.88 -6.76
N ILE A 386 -13.39 7.78 -6.24
CA ILE A 386 -13.68 7.26 -4.90
C ILE A 386 -13.61 5.73 -4.91
N ASN A 387 -12.85 5.15 -3.99
CA ASN A 387 -12.76 3.70 -3.84
C ASN A 387 -14.02 3.09 -3.21
N ALA A 388 -14.28 1.82 -3.55
CA ALA A 388 -15.31 1.01 -2.92
C ALA A 388 -14.76 0.45 -1.61
N ASN A 389 -15.24 0.97 -0.49
CA ASN A 389 -14.86 0.59 0.86
C ASN A 389 -16.09 0.47 1.76
N ILE A 390 -15.93 -0.02 2.99
CA ILE A 390 -17.07 -0.26 3.90
C ILE A 390 -17.91 1.01 4.11
N MET A 391 -17.30 2.20 4.14
CA MET A 391 -18.01 3.47 4.32
C MET A 391 -18.76 3.90 3.07
N SER A 392 -18.15 3.82 1.88
CA SER A 392 -18.82 4.17 0.63
C SER A 392 -19.94 3.19 0.27
N LEU A 393 -19.71 1.89 0.48
CA LEU A 393 -20.71 0.84 0.32
C LEU A 393 -21.83 0.94 1.37
N GLY A 394 -21.49 1.31 2.61
CA GLY A 394 -22.47 1.59 3.66
C GLY A 394 -23.39 2.78 3.33
N GLY A 395 -22.85 3.82 2.70
CA GLY A 395 -23.65 4.93 2.16
C GLY A 395 -24.65 4.47 1.10
N ILE A 396 -24.24 3.58 0.20
CA ILE A 396 -25.15 2.96 -0.78
C ILE A 396 -26.25 2.16 -0.05
N ALA A 397 -25.88 1.35 0.95
CA ALA A 397 -26.84 0.56 1.71
C ALA A 397 -27.92 1.44 2.39
N ILE A 398 -27.52 2.55 3.04
CA ILE A 398 -28.47 3.49 3.64
C ILE A 398 -29.39 4.11 2.57
N ALA A 399 -28.88 4.39 1.38
CA ALA A 399 -29.65 5.00 0.29
C ALA A 399 -30.69 4.07 -0.32
N ILE A 400 -30.52 2.74 -0.25
CA ILE A 400 -31.44 1.75 -0.84
C ILE A 400 -32.84 1.86 -0.25
N GLY A 401 -32.95 2.06 1.06
CA GLY A 401 -34.25 2.22 1.73
C GLY A 401 -35.03 3.42 1.19
N ALA A 402 -34.39 4.59 1.11
CA ALA A 402 -35.00 5.81 0.58
C ALA A 402 -35.31 5.73 -0.92
N MET A 403 -34.44 5.06 -1.70
CA MET A 403 -34.66 4.88 -3.13
C MET A 403 -35.87 3.97 -3.42
N THR A 404 -36.06 2.93 -2.60
CA THR A 404 -37.20 2.02 -2.74
C THR A 404 -38.52 2.70 -2.40
N ASP A 405 -38.56 3.51 -1.35
CA ASP A 405 -39.77 4.24 -0.92
C ASP A 405 -40.36 5.07 -2.06
N GLY A 406 -39.50 5.82 -2.78
CA GLY A 406 -39.93 6.60 -3.94
C GLY A 406 -40.56 5.75 -5.06
N ALA A 407 -40.02 4.56 -5.33
CA ALA A 407 -40.59 3.64 -6.31
C ALA A 407 -41.94 3.06 -5.84
N ILE A 408 -42.03 2.65 -4.57
CA ILE A 408 -43.25 2.07 -3.98
C ILE A 408 -44.38 3.08 -3.98
N VAL A 409 -44.15 4.31 -3.52
CA VAL A 409 -45.18 5.36 -3.44
C VAL A 409 -45.74 5.69 -4.84
N MET A 410 -44.90 5.73 -5.87
CA MET A 410 -45.35 5.95 -7.24
C MET A 410 -46.20 4.79 -7.79
N ILE A 411 -45.80 3.56 -7.51
CA ILE A 411 -46.53 2.34 -7.92
C ILE A 411 -47.87 2.24 -7.20
N GLU A 412 -47.91 2.51 -5.89
CA GLU A 412 -49.11 2.50 -5.06
C GLU A 412 -50.12 3.56 -5.55
N ASN A 413 -49.66 4.79 -5.84
CA ASN A 413 -50.55 5.82 -6.39
C ASN A 413 -51.13 5.41 -7.75
N PHE A 414 -50.33 4.76 -8.59
CA PHE A 414 -50.80 4.22 -9.86
C PHE A 414 -51.86 3.12 -9.67
N HIS A 415 -51.70 2.21 -8.70
CA HIS A 415 -52.71 1.16 -8.43
C HIS A 415 -54.01 1.76 -7.92
N LYS A 416 -53.97 2.76 -7.04
CA LYS A 416 -55.17 3.48 -6.59
C LYS A 416 -55.90 4.19 -7.72
N HIS A 417 -55.16 4.71 -8.69
CA HIS A 417 -55.75 5.31 -9.90
C HIS A 417 -56.35 4.26 -10.83
N LEU A 418 -55.72 3.09 -10.93
CA LEU A 418 -56.20 1.96 -11.73
C LEU A 418 -57.51 1.38 -11.16
N GLU A 419 -57.62 1.25 -9.84
CA GLU A 419 -58.83 0.75 -9.15
C GLU A 419 -60.04 1.67 -9.35
N LYS A 420 -59.82 2.99 -9.39
CA LYS A 420 -60.88 4.00 -9.57
C LYS A 420 -61.21 4.26 -11.05
N ALA A 421 -60.47 3.70 -11.98
CA ALA A 421 -60.63 3.96 -13.41
C ALA A 421 -61.73 3.09 -14.04
N PRO A 422 -62.46 3.61 -15.06
CA PRO A 422 -63.33 2.79 -15.89
C PRO A 422 -62.55 1.65 -16.58
N PRO A 423 -63.18 0.49 -16.87
CA PRO A 423 -62.51 -0.66 -17.50
C PRO A 423 -61.82 -0.35 -18.85
N ASP A 424 -62.31 0.66 -19.59
CA ASP A 424 -61.81 1.07 -20.90
C ASP A 424 -60.85 2.28 -20.86
N ALA A 425 -60.42 2.69 -19.66
CA ALA A 425 -59.54 3.84 -19.52
C ALA A 425 -58.15 3.58 -20.11
N ASN A 426 -57.58 4.58 -20.80
CA ASN A 426 -56.25 4.46 -21.38
C ASN A 426 -55.19 4.35 -20.27
N ARG A 427 -54.53 3.20 -20.21
CA ARG A 427 -53.53 2.87 -19.19
C ARG A 427 -52.36 3.87 -19.16
N TRP A 428 -51.98 4.44 -20.30
CA TRP A 428 -50.90 5.44 -20.37
C TRP A 428 -51.29 6.79 -19.79
N GLU A 429 -52.54 7.19 -19.98
CA GLU A 429 -53.07 8.42 -19.40
C GLU A 429 -53.18 8.30 -17.88
N LEU A 430 -53.56 7.12 -17.38
CA LEU A 430 -53.56 6.81 -15.95
C LEU A 430 -52.15 6.84 -15.34
N VAL A 431 -51.14 6.28 -16.03
CA VAL A 431 -49.73 6.38 -15.60
C VAL A 431 -49.27 7.83 -15.53
N SER A 432 -49.54 8.62 -16.57
CA SER A 432 -49.19 10.04 -16.61
C SER A 432 -49.86 10.81 -15.47
N LYS A 433 -51.15 10.58 -15.23
CA LYS A 433 -51.91 11.25 -14.17
C LYS A 433 -51.38 10.90 -12.78
N ALA A 434 -51.15 9.61 -12.51
CA ALA A 434 -50.62 9.15 -11.23
C ALA A 434 -49.18 9.64 -10.97
N ALA A 435 -48.32 9.64 -12.00
CA ALA A 435 -46.94 10.10 -11.89
C ALA A 435 -46.84 11.62 -11.75
N THR A 436 -47.71 12.40 -12.42
CA THR A 436 -47.68 13.87 -12.34
C THR A 436 -48.23 14.41 -11.01
N GLU A 437 -49.13 13.67 -10.35
CA GLU A 437 -49.66 14.02 -9.03
C GLU A 437 -48.60 13.91 -7.93
N VAL A 438 -47.88 12.78 -7.87
CA VAL A 438 -46.97 12.46 -6.76
C VAL A 438 -45.50 12.71 -7.12
N GLY A 439 -45.17 12.79 -8.41
CA GLY A 439 -43.80 13.00 -8.91
C GLY A 439 -43.11 14.25 -8.35
N PRO A 440 -43.76 15.45 -8.31
CA PRO A 440 -43.15 16.62 -7.68
C PRO A 440 -42.85 16.43 -6.20
N ALA A 441 -43.78 15.82 -5.44
CA ALA A 441 -43.61 15.60 -4.01
C ALA A 441 -42.44 14.63 -3.72
N LEU A 442 -42.36 13.51 -4.45
CA LEU A 442 -41.25 12.55 -4.31
C LEU A 442 -39.91 13.16 -4.70
N PHE A 443 -39.85 13.89 -5.81
CA PHE A 443 -38.62 14.53 -6.26
C PHE A 443 -38.09 15.51 -5.22
N PHE A 444 -38.93 16.40 -4.68
CA PHE A 444 -38.51 17.33 -3.64
C PHE A 444 -38.18 16.62 -2.32
N SER A 445 -38.88 15.56 -1.96
CA SER A 445 -38.56 14.75 -0.77
C SER A 445 -37.17 14.12 -0.87
N LEU A 446 -36.85 13.47 -2.00
CA LEU A 446 -35.54 12.88 -2.24
C LEU A 446 -34.44 13.95 -2.33
N LEU A 447 -34.74 15.11 -2.94
CA LEU A 447 -33.81 16.24 -2.99
C LEU A 447 -33.52 16.78 -1.59
N ILE A 448 -34.51 16.88 -0.71
CA ILE A 448 -34.32 17.27 0.70
C ILE A 448 -33.39 16.28 1.39
N ILE A 449 -33.57 14.98 1.17
CA ILE A 449 -32.65 13.97 1.71
C ILE A 449 -31.23 14.24 1.21
N THR A 450 -31.01 14.38 -0.10
CA THR A 450 -29.68 14.66 -0.66
C THR A 450 -29.05 15.93 -0.09
N VAL A 451 -29.81 17.04 -0.02
CA VAL A 451 -29.32 18.31 0.52
C VAL A 451 -29.06 18.23 2.03
N SER A 452 -29.85 17.45 2.77
CA SER A 452 -29.65 17.23 4.20
C SER A 452 -28.38 16.45 4.53
N PHE A 453 -27.84 15.69 3.57
CA PHE A 453 -26.54 15.02 3.69
C PHE A 453 -25.35 15.93 3.33
N LEU A 454 -25.57 17.08 2.69
CA LEU A 454 -24.49 18.01 2.30
C LEU A 454 -23.63 18.51 3.48
N PRO A 455 -24.20 18.80 4.68
CA PRO A 455 -23.39 19.21 5.83
C PRO A 455 -22.34 18.18 6.26
N VAL A 456 -22.55 16.88 5.97
CA VAL A 456 -21.59 15.82 6.32
C VAL A 456 -20.28 15.93 5.53
N PHE A 457 -20.30 16.57 4.35
CA PHE A 457 -19.11 16.79 3.53
C PHE A 457 -18.33 18.06 3.89
N ILE A 458 -18.90 18.92 4.75
CA ILE A 458 -18.30 20.20 5.17
C ILE A 458 -17.71 20.08 6.59
N LEU A 459 -18.08 19.02 7.31
CA LEU A 459 -17.54 18.62 8.62
C LEU A 459 -16.34 17.69 8.41
#